data_AF-A0A8S0S051-F1
#
_entry.id   AF-A0A8S0S051-F1
#
_cell.length_a   1.000
_cell.length_b   1.000
_cell.length_c   1.000
_cell.angle_alpha   90.00
_cell.angle_beta   90.00
_cell.angle_gamma   90.00
#
_symmetry.space_group_name_H-M   'P 1'
#
loop_
_entity.id
_entity.type
_entity.pdbx_description
1 polymer ?
#
loop_
_entity_poly.entity_id
_entity_poly.type
_entity_poly.pdbx_seq_one_letter_code
_entity_poly.pdbx_strand_id
1 'polypeptide(L)'
;MGPIAIFWDIENCAVPKYVRPKDIAGNVRKSLQAHLKINGSVVTFSAYGDFSAIFERVKEGCHTTGIKLVDVPNGRKDADDKAILVDMFLFALDNREPCSIMLISGAIDFAPALHILGQRGYTIIIVIPFGVNVSSSLKNAGKYVWDWRSMAHGEGFEHGDKRVTPHSSEKEKAMCTLGASSEHKELTSHVQPPRGIEMNLSIYVVRDARVLKRGALGDWLIGFALLILTCSPKKI
;
A
#
# COMPACT_ATOMS: atom_id res chain seq x y z
N MET A 1 -17.26 -10.61 -3.44
CA MET A 1 -15.84 -10.54 -3.05
C MET A 1 -15.71 -10.88 -1.58
N GLY A 2 -14.53 -11.27 -1.11
CA GLY A 2 -14.30 -11.49 0.31
C GLY A 2 -13.99 -10.19 1.08
N PRO A 3 -13.58 -10.33 2.36
CA PRO A 3 -13.40 -9.22 3.28
C PRO A 3 -12.33 -8.21 2.83
N ILE A 4 -12.47 -6.98 3.33
CA ILE A 4 -11.49 -5.89 3.20
C ILE A 4 -10.90 -5.61 4.58
N ALA A 5 -9.58 -5.67 4.68
CA ALA A 5 -8.84 -5.16 5.83
C ALA A 5 -8.16 -3.83 5.49
N ILE A 6 -8.30 -2.85 6.36
CA ILE A 6 -7.76 -1.50 6.22
C ILE A 6 -6.71 -1.27 7.30
N PHE A 7 -5.49 -0.97 6.85
CA PHE A 7 -4.33 -0.64 7.68
C PHE A 7 -3.95 0.80 7.40
N TRP A 8 -4.15 1.67 8.39
CA TRP A 8 -3.94 3.11 8.26
C TRP A 8 -2.76 3.57 9.10
N ASP A 9 -1.71 4.01 8.42
CA ASP A 9 -0.58 4.74 8.99
C ASP A 9 -1.00 6.21 9.17
N ILE A 10 -1.32 6.60 10.41
CA ILE A 10 -1.88 7.92 10.70
C ILE A 10 -0.84 9.03 10.63
N GLU A 11 0.44 8.68 10.79
CA GLU A 11 1.55 9.64 10.71
C GLU A 11 1.82 10.01 9.25
N ASN A 12 1.84 9.02 8.35
CA ASN A 12 2.03 9.26 6.93
C ASN A 12 0.79 9.87 6.25
N CYS A 13 -0.41 9.49 6.71
CA CYS A 13 -1.68 9.95 6.18
C CYS A 13 -2.58 10.55 7.28
N ALA A 14 -2.19 11.71 7.81
CA ALA A 14 -2.97 12.40 8.83
C ALA A 14 -4.39 12.79 8.34
N VAL A 15 -5.32 12.98 9.29
CA VAL A 15 -6.68 13.46 8.99
C VAL A 15 -6.60 14.80 8.23
N PRO A 16 -7.15 14.90 7.00
CA PRO A 16 -7.08 16.13 6.23
C PRO A 16 -7.79 17.31 6.90
N LYS A 17 -7.34 18.53 6.58
CA LYS A 17 -8.01 19.75 7.05
C LYS A 17 -9.47 19.74 6.60
N TYR A 18 -10.35 20.22 7.49
CA TYR A 18 -11.80 20.32 7.27
C TYR A 18 -12.54 18.98 7.18
N VAL A 19 -11.88 17.84 7.41
CA VAL A 19 -12.54 16.55 7.67
C VAL A 19 -12.64 16.35 9.17
N ARG A 20 -13.84 16.02 9.69
CA ARG A 20 -13.97 15.67 11.11
C ARG A 20 -13.47 14.24 11.30
N PRO A 21 -12.66 13.93 12.33
CA PRO A 21 -12.15 12.57 12.52
C PRO A 21 -13.25 11.48 12.58
N LYS A 22 -14.40 11.80 13.16
CA LYS A 22 -15.58 10.91 13.21
C LYS A 22 -16.24 10.63 11.85
N ASP A 23 -15.89 11.36 10.80
CA ASP A 23 -16.43 11.12 9.46
C ASP A 23 -15.51 10.20 8.65
N ILE A 24 -14.24 10.02 9.04
CA ILE A 24 -13.23 9.26 8.28
C ILE A 24 -13.72 7.85 7.98
N ALA A 25 -14.19 7.11 8.98
CA ALA A 25 -14.59 5.73 8.77
C ALA A 25 -15.81 5.60 7.83
N GLY A 26 -16.74 6.56 7.90
CA GLY A 26 -17.89 6.63 7.00
C GLY A 26 -17.48 7.00 5.58
N ASN A 27 -16.60 7.99 5.44
CA ASN A 27 -16.09 8.48 4.16
C ASN A 27 -15.29 7.40 3.43
N VAL A 28 -14.37 6.72 4.10
CA VAL A 28 -13.60 5.61 3.50
C VAL A 28 -14.52 4.50 3.02
N ARG A 29 -15.51 4.08 3.84
CA ARG A 29 -16.50 3.06 3.43
C ARG A 29 -17.32 3.53 2.23
N LYS A 30 -17.75 4.80 2.21
CA LYS A 30 -18.50 5.39 1.09
C LYS A 30 -17.66 5.41 -0.20
N SER A 31 -16.39 5.80 -0.12
CA SER A 31 -15.46 5.78 -1.25
C SER A 31 -15.26 4.38 -1.82
N LEU A 32 -15.11 3.37 -0.95
CA LEU A 32 -15.01 1.97 -1.36
C LEU A 32 -16.31 1.49 -2.03
N GLN A 33 -17.48 1.82 -1.47
CA GLN A 33 -18.78 1.47 -2.04
C GLN A 33 -19.04 2.09 -3.41
N ALA A 34 -18.46 3.27 -3.69
CA ALA A 34 -18.57 3.91 -5.00
C ALA A 34 -17.77 3.18 -6.10
N HIS A 35 -16.86 2.27 -5.75
CA HIS A 35 -16.01 1.60 -6.72
C HIS A 35 -16.66 0.33 -7.28
N LEU A 36 -16.91 0.32 -8.59
CA LEU A 36 -17.68 -0.72 -9.29
C LEU A 36 -17.15 -2.17 -9.11
N LYS A 37 -15.85 -2.33 -8.87
CA LYS A 37 -15.19 -3.64 -8.75
C LYS A 37 -14.79 -4.00 -7.32
N ILE A 38 -14.98 -3.13 -6.34
CA ILE A 38 -14.64 -3.39 -4.93
C ILE A 38 -15.96 -3.43 -4.15
N ASN A 39 -16.41 -4.62 -3.79
CA ASN A 39 -17.70 -4.82 -3.12
C ASN A 39 -17.61 -5.72 -1.87
N GLY A 40 -16.42 -5.84 -1.30
CA GLY A 40 -16.19 -6.57 -0.04
C GLY A 40 -16.64 -5.75 1.18
N SER A 41 -16.98 -6.45 2.26
CA SER A 41 -17.25 -5.79 3.56
C SER A 41 -15.95 -5.46 4.28
N VAL A 42 -15.88 -4.27 4.89
CA VAL A 42 -14.74 -3.87 5.74
C VAL A 42 -14.86 -4.60 7.07
N VAL A 43 -13.97 -5.57 7.32
CA VAL A 43 -13.94 -6.38 8.56
C VAL A 43 -12.87 -5.93 9.54
N THR A 44 -11.85 -5.23 9.04
CA THR A 44 -10.78 -4.65 9.85
C THR A 44 -10.55 -3.22 9.41
N PHE A 45 -10.52 -2.31 10.36
CA PHE A 45 -10.09 -0.94 10.15
C PHE A 45 -9.28 -0.50 11.36
N SER A 46 -7.97 -0.50 11.19
CA SER A 46 -7.02 -0.16 12.26
C SER A 46 -6.18 1.05 11.86
N ALA A 47 -6.00 1.98 12.79
CA ALA A 47 -5.07 3.10 12.69
C ALA A 47 -3.86 2.85 13.60
N TYR A 48 -2.66 3.04 13.07
CA TYR A 48 -1.39 2.79 13.73
C TYR A 48 -0.63 4.10 13.84
N GLY A 49 0.01 4.32 14.99
CA GLY A 49 0.88 5.46 15.25
C GLY A 49 1.02 5.73 16.74
N ASP A 50 1.81 6.75 17.07
CA ASP A 50 1.96 7.22 18.44
C ASP A 50 0.78 8.14 18.84
N PHE A 51 -0.14 7.63 19.65
CA PHE A 51 -1.29 8.41 20.10
C PHE A 51 -1.01 9.30 21.31
N SER A 52 0.22 9.33 21.83
CA SER A 52 0.61 10.27 22.87
C SER A 52 0.66 11.71 22.34
N ALA A 53 1.02 11.89 21.06
CA ALA A 53 1.15 13.17 20.38
C ALA A 53 -0.10 13.59 19.57
N ILE A 54 -1.06 12.68 19.39
CA ILE A 54 -2.25 12.90 18.56
C ILE A 54 -3.38 13.56 19.35
N PHE A 55 -4.09 14.50 18.72
CA PHE A 55 -5.24 15.19 19.32
C PHE A 55 -6.31 14.20 19.81
N GLU A 56 -6.80 14.40 21.03
CA GLU A 56 -7.86 13.56 21.64
C GLU A 56 -9.10 13.42 20.76
N ARG A 57 -9.48 14.50 20.05
CA ARG A 57 -10.59 14.49 19.09
C ARG A 57 -10.41 13.46 17.97
N VAL A 58 -9.18 13.19 17.53
CA VAL A 58 -8.89 12.18 16.51
C VAL A 58 -9.08 10.78 17.09
N LYS A 59 -8.57 10.53 18.30
CA LYS A 59 -8.75 9.25 19.01
C LYS A 59 -10.23 8.95 19.24
N GLU A 60 -10.96 9.92 19.79
CA GLU A 60 -12.40 9.82 20.06
C GLU A 60 -13.18 9.55 18.76
N GLY A 61 -12.89 10.29 17.69
CA GLY A 61 -13.53 10.09 16.39
C GLY A 61 -13.27 8.70 15.79
N CYS A 62 -12.07 8.17 15.95
CA CYS A 62 -11.73 6.82 15.52
C CYS A 62 -12.47 5.77 16.37
N HIS A 63 -12.43 5.91 17.69
CA HIS A 63 -13.06 4.97 18.62
C HIS A 63 -14.58 4.90 18.41
N THR A 64 -15.25 6.05 18.33
CA THR A 64 -16.71 6.12 18.14
C THR A 64 -17.19 5.57 16.80
N THR A 65 -16.30 5.39 15.83
CA THR A 65 -16.62 4.89 14.49
C THR A 65 -16.13 3.46 14.22
N GLY A 66 -15.61 2.81 15.27
CA GLY A 66 -15.11 1.43 15.22
C GLY A 66 -13.76 1.27 14.54
N ILE A 67 -12.97 2.35 14.40
CA ILE A 67 -11.56 2.24 14.00
C ILE A 67 -10.76 1.80 15.25
N LYS A 68 -10.08 0.65 15.14
CA LYS A 68 -9.17 0.16 16.17
C LYS A 68 -7.92 1.04 16.20
N LEU A 69 -7.63 1.67 17.33
CA LEU A 69 -6.37 2.38 17.55
C LEU A 69 -5.32 1.38 18.03
N VAL A 70 -4.22 1.26 17.30
CA VAL A 70 -3.07 0.43 17.67
C VAL A 70 -1.95 1.37 18.09
N ASP A 71 -1.85 1.60 19.39
CA ASP A 71 -0.84 2.51 19.95
C ASP A 71 0.56 1.93 19.83
N VAL A 72 1.41 2.63 19.09
CA VAL A 72 2.80 2.27 18.86
C VAL A 72 3.66 3.41 19.40
N PRO A 73 4.23 3.26 20.62
CA PRO A 73 4.98 4.35 21.25
C PRO A 73 6.21 4.72 20.42
N ASN A 74 6.43 6.03 20.23
CA ASN A 74 7.65 6.53 19.60
C ASN A 74 8.88 6.15 20.44
N GLY A 75 9.61 5.15 19.98
CA GLY A 75 10.85 4.71 20.62
C GLY A 75 11.77 3.90 19.71
N ARG A 76 11.31 3.56 18.50
CA ARG A 76 12.10 2.86 17.49
C ARG A 76 11.68 3.35 16.11
N LYS A 77 12.68 3.54 15.26
CA LYS A 77 12.48 3.75 13.83
C LYS A 77 11.68 2.56 13.26
N ASP A 78 10.71 2.84 12.39
CA ASP A 78 9.93 1.85 11.65
C ASP A 78 9.02 0.94 12.53
N ALA A 79 8.67 1.39 13.75
CA ALA A 79 7.83 0.59 14.66
C ALA A 79 6.41 0.40 14.12
N ASP A 80 5.82 1.46 13.57
CA ASP A 80 4.48 1.47 12.98
C ASP A 80 4.44 0.54 11.77
N ASP A 81 5.46 0.62 10.90
CA ASP A 81 5.59 -0.23 9.72
C ASP A 81 5.58 -1.71 10.08
N LYS A 82 6.35 -2.08 11.11
CA LYS A 82 6.39 -3.46 11.60
C LYS A 82 5.05 -3.91 12.19
N ALA A 83 4.38 -3.06 12.96
CA ALA A 83 3.07 -3.37 13.52
C ALA A 83 2.02 -3.60 12.41
N ILE A 84 2.02 -2.72 11.40
CA ILE A 84 1.16 -2.83 10.22
C ILE A 84 1.46 -4.13 9.46
N LEU A 85 2.74 -4.44 9.20
CA LEU A 85 3.13 -5.66 8.48
C LEU A 85 2.68 -6.92 9.23
N VAL A 86 2.86 -6.97 10.54
CA VAL A 86 2.42 -8.11 11.36
C VAL A 86 0.91 -8.31 11.25
N ASP A 87 0.10 -7.27 11.50
CA ASP A 87 -1.37 -7.39 11.44
C ASP A 87 -1.86 -7.66 10.00
N MET A 88 -1.17 -7.12 8.98
CA MET A 88 -1.45 -7.41 7.57
C MET A 88 -1.22 -8.88 7.22
N PHE A 89 -0.10 -9.46 7.67
CA PHE A 89 0.18 -10.87 7.43
C PHE A 89 -0.72 -11.79 8.23
N LEU A 90 -1.07 -11.45 9.48
CA LEU A 90 -2.06 -12.20 10.25
C LEU A 90 -3.42 -12.23 9.54
N PHE A 91 -3.89 -11.08 9.05
CA PHE A 91 -5.10 -11.05 8.23
C PHE A 91 -5.01 -11.95 7.00
N ALA A 92 -3.88 -11.90 6.26
CA ALA A 92 -3.67 -12.74 5.09
C ALA A 92 -3.61 -14.24 5.42
N LEU A 93 -3.05 -14.62 6.57
CA LEU A 93 -3.02 -16.01 7.04
C LEU A 93 -4.42 -16.53 7.36
N ASP A 94 -5.23 -15.71 8.02
CA ASP A 94 -6.58 -16.07 8.45
C ASP A 94 -7.60 -16.04 7.29
N ASN A 95 -7.32 -15.27 6.24
CA ASN A 95 -8.24 -15.02 5.14
C ASN A 95 -7.60 -15.36 3.79
N ARG A 96 -8.04 -16.45 3.16
CA ARG A 96 -7.60 -16.84 1.82
C ARG A 96 -8.20 -15.93 0.75
N GLU A 97 -7.58 -15.89 -0.44
CA GLU A 97 -8.20 -15.25 -1.59
C GLU A 97 -9.61 -15.84 -1.88
N PRO A 98 -10.58 -15.03 -2.35
CA PRO A 98 -10.47 -13.61 -2.73
C PRO A 98 -10.69 -12.65 -1.54
N CYS A 99 -9.65 -11.91 -1.12
CA CYS A 99 -9.73 -10.85 -0.09
C CYS A 99 -9.01 -9.59 -0.56
N SER A 100 -9.35 -8.45 0.03
CA SER A 100 -8.70 -7.17 -0.26
C SER A 100 -7.92 -6.66 0.94
N ILE A 101 -6.71 -6.17 0.68
CA ILE A 101 -5.86 -5.51 1.66
C ILE A 101 -5.72 -4.07 1.21
N MET A 102 -6.10 -3.17 2.08
CA MET A 102 -6.03 -1.74 1.85
C MET A 102 -5.01 -1.12 2.79
N LEU A 103 -3.95 -0.55 2.23
CA LEU A 103 -2.93 0.20 2.96
C LEU A 103 -3.13 1.69 2.71
N ILE A 104 -3.28 2.47 3.78
CA ILE A 104 -3.24 3.93 3.74
C ILE A 104 -1.89 4.36 4.30
N SER A 105 -0.90 4.49 3.42
CA SER A 105 0.48 4.94 3.72
C SER A 105 1.23 5.23 2.41
N GLY A 106 2.28 6.04 2.50
CA GLY A 106 3.23 6.35 1.45
C GLY A 106 4.63 5.75 1.67
N ALA A 107 4.84 4.93 2.71
CA ALA A 107 6.16 4.35 3.00
C ALA A 107 6.54 3.23 2.01
N ILE A 108 7.77 3.31 1.48
CA ILE A 108 8.27 2.36 0.48
C ILE A 108 8.48 0.95 1.05
N ASP A 109 8.68 0.85 2.37
CA ASP A 109 9.03 -0.39 3.07
C ASP A 109 7.91 -1.46 3.00
N PHE A 110 6.67 -1.05 2.72
CA PHE A 110 5.56 -1.97 2.49
C PHE A 110 5.58 -2.64 1.10
N ALA A 111 6.26 -2.04 0.12
CA ALA A 111 6.15 -2.48 -1.28
C ALA A 111 6.53 -3.96 -1.49
N PRO A 112 7.61 -4.51 -0.91
CA PRO A 112 7.96 -5.93 -1.09
C PRO A 112 6.86 -6.88 -0.60
N ALA A 113 6.28 -6.62 0.58
CA ALA A 113 5.20 -7.44 1.14
C ALA A 113 3.94 -7.38 0.27
N LEU A 114 3.55 -6.19 -0.17
CA LEU A 114 2.37 -5.97 -1.00
C LEU A 114 2.49 -6.65 -2.38
N HIS A 115 3.67 -6.62 -3.02
CA HIS A 115 3.90 -7.36 -4.27
C HIS A 115 3.70 -8.86 -4.09
N ILE A 116 4.24 -9.44 -3.01
CA ILE A 116 4.08 -10.88 -2.73
C ILE A 116 2.62 -11.23 -2.47
N LEU A 117 1.89 -10.41 -1.72
CA LEU A 117 0.45 -10.61 -1.49
C LEU A 117 -0.37 -10.44 -2.77
N GLY A 118 -0.05 -9.47 -3.63
CA GLY A 118 -0.68 -9.32 -4.94
C GLY A 118 -0.49 -10.54 -5.84
N GLN A 119 0.74 -11.10 -5.89
CA GLN A 119 1.04 -12.34 -6.62
C GLN A 119 0.29 -13.58 -6.10
N ARG A 120 -0.19 -13.52 -4.85
CA ARG A 120 -1.01 -14.54 -4.21
C ARG A 120 -2.51 -14.35 -4.43
N GLY A 121 -2.88 -13.35 -5.22
CA GLY A 121 -4.27 -13.11 -5.60
C GLY A 121 -5.07 -12.23 -4.62
N TYR A 122 -4.42 -11.69 -3.58
CA TYR A 122 -5.05 -10.64 -2.78
C TYR A 122 -5.22 -9.37 -3.62
N THR A 123 -6.36 -8.71 -3.49
CA THR A 123 -6.58 -7.40 -4.12
C THR A 123 -5.94 -6.32 -3.27
N ILE A 124 -4.83 -5.77 -3.74
CA ILE A 124 -4.12 -4.69 -3.05
C ILE A 124 -4.72 -3.34 -3.45
N ILE A 125 -5.14 -2.55 -2.46
CA ILE A 125 -5.60 -1.17 -2.61
C ILE A 125 -4.59 -0.30 -1.84
N ILE A 126 -4.01 0.69 -2.51
CA ILE A 126 -3.07 1.62 -1.88
C ILE A 126 -3.71 2.99 -1.86
N VAL A 127 -3.64 3.66 -0.73
CA VAL A 127 -4.06 5.04 -0.58
C VAL A 127 -2.85 5.85 -0.14
N ILE A 128 -2.43 6.77 -1.00
CA ILE A 128 -1.20 7.53 -0.83
C ILE A 128 -1.49 8.93 -0.28
N PRO A 129 -0.56 9.53 0.50
CA PRO A 129 -0.68 10.89 0.98
C PRO A 129 -0.83 11.90 -0.17
N PHE A 130 -1.69 12.89 0.02
CA PHE A 130 -1.94 13.94 -0.97
C PHE A 130 -0.74 14.89 -1.10
N GLY A 131 -0.37 15.21 -2.34
CA GLY A 131 0.67 16.20 -2.65
C GLY A 131 2.10 15.73 -2.37
N VAL A 132 2.31 14.45 -2.05
CA VAL A 132 3.63 13.87 -1.82
C VAL A 132 3.96 12.90 -2.95
N ASN A 133 5.19 12.98 -3.48
CA ASN A 133 5.64 12.01 -4.46
C ASN A 133 6.02 10.69 -3.78
N VAL A 134 5.14 9.71 -3.89
CA VAL A 134 5.37 8.34 -3.41
C VAL A 134 6.13 7.53 -4.46
N SER A 135 6.95 6.57 -4.00
CA SER A 135 7.70 5.65 -4.86
C SER A 135 6.82 4.90 -5.86
N SER A 136 7.34 4.69 -7.08
CA SER A 136 6.70 3.84 -8.09
C SER A 136 6.59 2.39 -7.63
N SER A 137 7.57 1.89 -6.85
CA SER A 137 7.55 0.52 -6.32
C SER A 137 6.33 0.26 -5.44
N LEU A 138 5.96 1.25 -4.59
CA LEU A 138 4.76 1.15 -3.77
C LEU A 138 3.52 1.23 -4.64
N LYS A 139 3.38 2.26 -5.49
CA LYS A 139 2.21 2.43 -6.37
C LYS A 139 1.95 1.21 -7.24
N ASN A 140 3.00 0.61 -7.80
CA ASN A 140 2.90 -0.57 -8.67
C ASN A 140 2.52 -1.86 -7.92
N ALA A 141 2.63 -1.90 -6.59
CA ALA A 141 2.14 -3.03 -5.79
C ALA A 141 0.61 -3.02 -5.66
N GLY A 142 -0.03 -1.87 -5.87
CA GLY A 142 -1.47 -1.69 -5.79
C GLY A 142 -2.17 -2.05 -7.10
N LYS A 143 -3.25 -2.81 -7.01
CA LYS A 143 -4.20 -2.96 -8.13
C LYS A 143 -5.02 -1.69 -8.34
N TYR A 144 -5.29 -0.98 -7.24
CA TYR A 144 -5.96 0.33 -7.23
C TYR A 144 -5.13 1.28 -6.36
N VAL A 145 -4.94 2.52 -6.82
CA VAL A 145 -4.19 3.56 -6.10
C VAL A 145 -5.04 4.80 -5.97
N TRP A 146 -5.35 5.20 -4.74
CA TRP A 146 -6.19 6.34 -4.40
C TRP A 146 -5.39 7.46 -3.75
N ASP A 147 -5.89 8.69 -3.89
CA ASP A 147 -5.45 9.81 -3.08
C ASP A 147 -6.15 9.82 -1.72
N TRP A 148 -5.38 9.99 -0.64
CA TRP A 148 -5.91 10.01 0.72
C TRP A 148 -6.89 11.15 0.97
N ARG A 149 -6.61 12.34 0.43
CA ARG A 149 -7.48 13.50 0.65
C ARG A 149 -8.86 13.24 0.05
N SER A 150 -8.93 12.82 -1.21
CA SER A 150 -10.20 12.50 -1.86
C SER A 150 -10.98 11.40 -1.13
N MET A 151 -10.31 10.31 -0.77
CA MET A 151 -10.96 9.21 -0.05
C MET A 151 -11.44 9.63 1.35
N ALA A 152 -10.66 10.40 2.08
CA ALA A 152 -11.03 10.92 3.39
C ALA A 152 -12.22 11.92 3.32
N HIS A 153 -12.48 12.52 2.16
CA HIS A 153 -13.70 13.31 1.89
C HIS A 153 -14.89 12.47 1.42
N GLY A 154 -14.73 11.15 1.24
CA GLY A 154 -15.78 10.26 0.78
C GLY A 154 -16.02 10.37 -0.72
N GLU A 155 -15.03 10.85 -1.47
CA GLU A 155 -15.04 10.93 -2.93
C GLU A 155 -14.72 9.55 -3.54
N GLY A 156 -15.31 9.26 -4.70
CA GLY A 156 -15.12 7.97 -5.38
C GLY A 156 -13.72 7.80 -5.97
N PHE A 157 -13.48 6.64 -6.61
CA PHE A 157 -12.26 6.46 -7.39
C PHE A 157 -12.31 7.30 -8.65
N GLU A 158 -11.50 8.34 -8.69
CA GLU A 158 -11.18 9.00 -9.95
C GLU A 158 -10.35 8.02 -10.76
N HIS A 159 -10.97 7.40 -11.78
CA HIS A 159 -10.18 6.77 -12.82
C HIS A 159 -9.30 7.87 -13.39
N GLY A 160 -7.98 7.71 -13.29
CA GLY A 160 -7.01 8.48 -14.07
C GLY A 160 -7.14 8.17 -15.57
N ASP A 161 -8.35 8.27 -16.11
CA ASP A 161 -8.61 8.33 -17.53
C ASP A 161 -8.22 9.74 -17.94
N LYS A 162 -6.98 9.89 -18.45
CA LYS A 162 -6.57 11.08 -19.20
C LYS A 162 -7.41 11.14 -20.48
N ARG A 163 -8.69 11.51 -20.35
CA ARG A 163 -9.48 11.97 -21.49
C ARG A 163 -8.97 13.37 -21.82
N VAL A 164 -8.01 13.41 -22.74
CA VAL A 164 -7.69 14.60 -23.51
C VAL A 164 -8.98 15.02 -24.22
N THR A 165 -9.67 16.01 -23.68
CA THR A 165 -10.69 16.74 -24.41
C THR A 165 -9.97 17.62 -25.45
N PRO A 166 -10.31 17.53 -26.75
CA PRO A 166 -9.72 18.38 -27.76
C PRO A 166 -10.30 19.79 -27.61
N HIS A 167 -9.59 20.67 -26.93
CA HIS A 167 -9.79 22.11 -27.12
C HIS A 167 -8.66 22.67 -27.99
N SER A 168 -9.07 22.91 -29.22
CA SER A 168 -8.43 23.73 -30.23
C SER A 168 -7.91 25.05 -29.67
N SER A 169 -6.61 25.29 -29.83
CA SER A 169 -6.11 26.57 -30.31
C SER A 169 -4.78 26.35 -31.01
N GLU A 170 -4.84 26.52 -32.32
CA GLU A 170 -3.72 26.54 -33.25
C GLU A 170 -2.65 27.53 -32.81
N LYS A 171 -1.39 27.10 -32.86
CA LYS A 171 -0.23 27.81 -33.43
C LYS A 171 1.03 27.00 -33.09
N GLU A 172 1.54 26.24 -34.06
CA GLU A 172 2.55 26.74 -34.99
C GLU A 172 3.11 25.55 -35.77
N LYS A 173 2.86 25.57 -37.08
CA LYS A 173 3.48 24.68 -38.06
C LYS A 173 4.90 25.17 -38.34
N ALA A 174 5.86 24.25 -38.30
CA ALA A 174 6.99 24.21 -39.22
C ALA A 174 7.39 22.72 -39.33
N MET A 175 6.99 22.01 -40.38
CA MET A 175 7.66 21.91 -41.68
C MET A 175 9.06 21.29 -41.57
N CYS A 176 9.23 20.01 -41.92
CA CYS A 176 9.55 19.60 -43.28
C CYS A 176 9.56 18.07 -43.42
N THR A 177 9.13 17.60 -44.58
CA THR A 177 8.98 16.20 -44.97
C THR A 177 10.20 15.73 -45.76
N LEU A 178 10.44 14.41 -45.69
CA LEU A 178 11.13 13.54 -46.65
C LEU A 178 12.67 13.45 -46.61
N GLY A 179 13.10 12.21 -46.44
CA GLY A 179 14.44 11.71 -46.75
C GLY A 179 14.51 10.22 -46.41
N ALA A 180 14.27 9.36 -47.40
CA ALA A 180 14.28 7.92 -47.28
C ALA A 180 15.72 7.34 -47.26
N SER A 181 15.81 6.11 -46.74
CA SER A 181 16.76 5.04 -47.09
C SER A 181 18.17 5.04 -46.46
N SER A 182 18.35 4.03 -45.60
CA SER A 182 19.36 2.95 -45.73
C SER A 182 20.37 2.78 -44.60
N GLU A 183 20.63 1.50 -44.37
CA GLU A 183 21.81 0.85 -43.77
C GLU A 183 21.88 0.70 -42.24
N HIS A 184 21.60 -0.56 -41.86
CA HIS A 184 22.13 -1.31 -40.73
C HIS A 184 23.47 -0.81 -40.19
N LYS A 185 23.51 -0.56 -38.87
CA LYS A 185 24.66 -0.88 -38.04
C LYS A 185 24.19 -1.49 -36.73
N GLU A 186 24.28 -2.82 -36.71
CA GLU A 186 24.27 -3.63 -35.50
C GLU A 186 25.46 -3.20 -34.64
N LEU A 187 25.17 -2.57 -33.50
CA LEU A 187 26.18 -2.28 -32.49
C LEU A 187 25.78 -3.01 -31.20
N THR A 188 26.23 -4.24 -31.12
CA THR A 188 26.30 -5.02 -29.88
C THR A 188 27.12 -4.22 -28.86
N SER A 189 26.45 -3.55 -27.94
CA SER A 189 27.08 -3.09 -26.70
C SER A 189 26.55 -3.94 -25.55
N HIS A 190 27.48 -4.63 -24.92
CA HIS A 190 27.27 -5.55 -23.82
C HIS A 190 26.82 -4.73 -22.59
N VAL A 191 25.51 -4.56 -22.43
CA VAL A 191 24.95 -4.01 -21.19
C VAL A 191 25.03 -5.12 -20.14
N GLN A 192 26.04 -5.04 -19.27
CA GLN A 192 26.04 -5.82 -18.04
C GLN A 192 24.75 -5.49 -17.26
N PRO A 193 23.98 -6.52 -16.84
CA PRO A 193 22.81 -6.27 -16.03
C PRO A 193 23.22 -5.49 -14.77
N PRO A 194 22.46 -4.46 -14.35
CA PRO A 194 22.73 -3.81 -13.09
C PRO A 194 22.77 -4.89 -12.01
N ARG A 195 23.87 -4.89 -11.26
CA ARG A 195 24.16 -5.86 -10.20
C ARG A 195 22.90 -6.01 -9.36
N GLY A 196 22.42 -7.25 -9.29
CA GLY A 196 21.23 -7.60 -8.54
C GLY A 196 21.28 -6.93 -7.19
N ILE A 197 20.20 -6.25 -6.84
CA ILE A 197 19.89 -6.02 -5.44
C ILE A 197 19.68 -7.42 -4.90
N GLU A 198 20.76 -8.04 -4.40
CA GLU A 198 20.65 -9.10 -3.43
C GLU A 198 19.80 -8.52 -2.33
N MET A 199 18.52 -8.87 -2.34
CA MET A 199 17.73 -8.85 -1.14
C MET A 199 18.47 -9.79 -0.21
N ASN A 200 19.33 -9.22 0.62
CA ASN A 200 19.89 -9.88 1.77
C ASN A 200 18.75 -10.03 2.79
N LEU A 201 17.71 -10.77 2.37
CA LEU A 201 16.75 -11.40 3.23
C LEU A 201 17.60 -12.45 3.93
N SER A 202 18.30 -12.04 4.99
CA SER A 202 18.76 -12.97 6.00
C SER A 202 17.50 -13.61 6.58
N ILE A 203 16.99 -14.62 5.87
CA ILE A 203 16.15 -15.66 6.43
C ILE A 203 17.07 -16.27 7.48
N TYR A 204 16.97 -15.76 8.71
CA TYR A 204 17.49 -16.48 9.84
C TYR A 204 16.65 -17.75 9.92
N VAL A 205 17.12 -18.82 9.26
CA VAL A 205 16.76 -20.18 9.61
C VAL A 205 17.37 -20.39 10.99
N VAL A 206 16.69 -19.89 12.02
CA VAL A 206 17.10 -20.09 13.41
C VAL A 206 16.88 -21.56 13.70
N ARG A 207 17.96 -22.34 13.65
CA ARG A 207 18.00 -23.75 14.03
C ARG A 207 17.91 -23.98 15.55
N ASP A 208 17.92 -22.93 16.38
CA ASP A 208 17.81 -23.08 17.84
C ASP A 208 17.02 -21.94 18.49
N ALA A 209 15.89 -22.28 19.10
CA ALA A 209 14.91 -21.35 19.69
C ALA A 209 15.38 -20.63 20.97
N ARG A 210 16.66 -20.74 21.35
CA ARG A 210 17.16 -20.35 22.67
C ARG A 210 17.82 -18.97 22.76
N VAL A 211 17.84 -18.18 21.69
CA VAL A 211 18.39 -16.80 21.72
C VAL A 211 17.41 -15.80 21.11
N LEU A 212 16.34 -15.43 21.84
CA LEU A 212 15.42 -14.36 21.42
C LEU A 212 15.48 -13.15 22.36
N LYS A 213 16.01 -12.03 21.84
CA LYS A 213 15.75 -10.68 22.39
C LYS A 213 14.43 -10.17 21.80
N ARG A 214 13.62 -9.46 22.60
CA ARG A 214 12.26 -8.97 22.26
C ARG A 214 12.13 -8.18 20.94
N GLY A 215 13.21 -7.67 20.36
CA GLY A 215 13.20 -7.01 19.03
C GLY A 215 13.25 -7.98 17.84
N ALA A 216 13.79 -9.19 18.01
CA ALA A 216 13.91 -10.19 16.95
C ALA A 216 12.61 -10.96 16.69
N LEU A 217 11.65 -10.89 17.61
CA LEU A 217 10.40 -11.65 17.56
C LEU A 217 9.46 -11.13 16.46
N GLY A 218 9.41 -9.81 16.24
CA GLY A 218 8.63 -9.21 15.15
C GLY A 218 9.20 -9.53 13.77
N ASP A 219 10.51 -9.41 13.60
CA ASP A 219 11.19 -9.73 12.33
C ASP A 219 11.09 -11.23 12.02
N TRP A 220 11.14 -12.10 13.04
CA TRP A 220 10.90 -13.53 12.90
C TRP A 220 9.45 -13.84 12.52
N LEU A 221 8.46 -13.19 13.13
CA LEU A 221 7.05 -13.39 12.79
C LEU A 221 6.73 -12.96 11.37
N ILE A 222 7.27 -11.82 10.91
CA ILE A 222 7.12 -11.35 9.53
C ILE A 222 7.75 -12.35 8.56
N GLY A 223 9.00 -12.77 8.83
CA GLY A 223 9.68 -13.76 7.99
C GLY A 223 8.98 -15.12 7.97
N PHE A 224 8.47 -15.57 9.11
CA PHE A 224 7.75 -16.83 9.25
C PHE A 224 6.36 -16.80 8.60
N ALA A 225 5.61 -15.70 8.76
CA ALA A 225 4.34 -15.52 8.08
C ALA A 225 4.54 -15.45 6.56
N LEU A 226 5.57 -14.74 6.10
CA LEU A 226 5.94 -14.73 4.68
C LEU A 226 6.35 -16.12 4.19
N LEU A 227 7.05 -16.90 5.00
CA LEU A 227 7.41 -18.30 4.68
C LEU A 227 6.18 -19.21 4.62
N ILE A 228 5.27 -19.13 5.59
CA ILE A 228 4.02 -19.91 5.57
C ILE A 228 3.23 -19.56 4.32
N LEU A 229 3.14 -18.26 4.02
CA LEU A 229 2.55 -17.82 2.79
C LEU A 229 3.32 -18.49 1.63
N THR A 230 4.62 -18.27 1.43
CA THR A 230 5.41 -18.80 0.28
C THR A 230 5.35 -20.32 0.12
N CYS A 231 5.29 -21.07 1.21
CA CYS A 231 5.25 -22.52 1.20
C CYS A 231 3.84 -23.13 1.14
N SER A 232 2.77 -22.36 1.31
CA SER A 232 1.41 -22.90 1.24
C SER A 232 1.09 -23.32 -0.20
N PRO A 233 0.91 -24.63 -0.50
CA PRO A 233 0.66 -25.07 -1.85
C PRO A 233 -0.70 -24.55 -2.32
N LYS A 234 -0.75 -24.03 -3.56
CA LYS A 234 -2.01 -23.83 -4.27
C LYS A 234 -2.66 -25.21 -4.35
N LYS A 235 -3.71 -25.45 -3.56
CA LYS A 235 -4.54 -26.64 -3.76
C LYS A 235 -5.21 -26.45 -5.12
N ILE A 236 -4.73 -27.21 -6.10
CA ILE A 236 -5.24 -27.34 -7.47
C ILE A 236 -6.68 -27.81 -7.41
#